data_AF-V4KZG3-F1
#
_entry.id   AF-V4KZG3-F1
#
_cell.length_a   1.000
_cell.length_b   1.000
_cell.length_c   1.000
_cell.angle_alpha   90.00
_cell.angle_beta   90.00
_cell.angle_gamma   90.00
#
_symmetry.space_group_name_H-M   'P 1'
#
loop_
_entity.id
_entity.type
_entity.pdbx_description
1 polymer ?
#
loop_
_entity_poly.entity_id
_entity_poly.type
_entity_poly.pdbx_seq_one_letter_code
_entity_poly.pdbx_strand_id
1 'polypeptide(L)'
;MGLLTNKMDREGLKAGDHIYTYRAVFAYSHHGIFVGGSKVVHFRPEHNLNSSSPMEPLSSASSSSEDTCPTFPDCGFRQPNSGVVLSCLDCFLKDGSLYCFEYGVSPSVFLTKVRGGTCTTAQSDQTDSVIHRAMYLLQNGFGNYDIFKNNCEDFALYCKTGLLIMDKLGVGRSGQASSIVGAPLAALLSSPFKLLIPNPIGVATVTAGMYCMSRYATDIGVRTDVVKVSVEDLAANLDLKTIEQAEEEEEEEEEDSDTDFVR
;
A
#
# COMPACT_ATOMS: atom_id res chain seq x y z
N MET A 1 14.77 -17.29 -7.07
CA MET A 1 14.77 -15.86 -6.68
C MET A 1 16.12 -15.56 -6.06
N GLY A 2 16.84 -14.56 -6.57
CA GLY A 2 18.24 -14.29 -6.17
C GLY A 2 18.33 -13.48 -4.88
N LEU A 3 19.41 -13.67 -4.10
CA LEU A 3 19.63 -12.97 -2.82
C LEU A 3 19.60 -11.43 -2.92
N LEU A 4 19.79 -10.86 -4.11
CA LEU A 4 20.02 -9.43 -4.31
C LEU A 4 18.86 -8.68 -4.95
N THR A 5 17.92 -9.37 -5.62
CA THR A 5 16.80 -8.70 -6.30
C THR A 5 15.56 -9.57 -6.33
N ASN A 6 14.44 -8.91 -6.10
CA ASN A 6 13.09 -9.46 -6.22
C ASN A 6 12.60 -9.47 -7.68
N LYS A 7 13.44 -9.06 -8.63
CA LYS A 7 13.09 -9.01 -10.05
C LYS A 7 12.74 -10.42 -10.54
N MET A 8 11.66 -10.50 -11.29
CA MET A 8 11.09 -11.75 -11.76
C MET A 8 10.78 -11.67 -13.26
N ASP A 9 11.00 -12.79 -13.96
CA ASP A 9 10.60 -12.96 -15.35
C ASP A 9 9.13 -13.39 -15.45
N ARG A 10 8.46 -13.02 -16.54
CA ARG A 10 7.01 -13.22 -16.71
C ARG A 10 6.63 -14.69 -16.70
N GLU A 11 7.52 -15.57 -17.14
CA GLU A 11 7.34 -17.02 -17.20
C GLU A 11 7.31 -17.66 -15.81
N GLY A 12 7.89 -17.00 -14.80
CA GLY A 12 7.88 -17.44 -13.41
C GLY A 12 6.62 -17.05 -12.64
N LEU A 13 5.76 -16.22 -13.24
CA LEU A 13 4.64 -15.59 -12.56
C LEU A 13 3.46 -16.56 -12.39
N LYS A 14 2.91 -16.62 -11.18
CA LYS A 14 1.82 -17.52 -10.81
C LYS A 14 0.65 -16.74 -10.23
N ALA A 15 -0.57 -17.23 -10.51
CA ALA A 15 -1.76 -16.65 -9.90
C ALA A 15 -1.63 -16.67 -8.36
N GLY A 16 -2.01 -15.57 -7.73
CA GLY A 16 -1.80 -15.31 -6.30
C GLY A 16 -0.46 -14.66 -5.95
N ASP A 17 0.43 -14.41 -6.91
CA ASP A 17 1.67 -13.67 -6.64
C ASP A 17 1.37 -12.19 -6.35
N HIS A 18 1.98 -11.68 -5.28
CA HIS A 18 2.03 -10.25 -5.01
C HIS A 18 3.20 -9.66 -5.79
N ILE A 19 2.87 -8.89 -6.81
CA ILE A 19 3.83 -8.23 -7.67
C ILE A 19 3.90 -6.74 -7.41
N TYR A 20 5.02 -6.14 -7.76
CA TYR A 20 5.17 -4.70 -7.73
C TYR A 20 6.08 -4.21 -8.85
N THR A 21 5.95 -2.93 -9.16
CA THR A 21 6.81 -2.20 -10.09
C THR A 21 7.22 -0.87 -9.47
N TYR A 22 8.44 -0.42 -9.74
CA TYR A 22 8.90 0.89 -9.29
C TYR A 22 8.40 1.97 -10.23
N ARG A 23 7.93 3.09 -9.66
CA ARG A 23 7.46 4.26 -10.40
C ARG A 23 8.23 5.51 -10.01
N ALA A 24 8.15 6.53 -10.86
CA ALA A 24 8.79 7.84 -10.69
C ALA A 24 10.27 7.72 -10.28
N VAL A 25 11.07 7.03 -11.10
CA VAL A 25 12.51 6.80 -10.87
C VAL A 25 12.79 6.22 -9.47
N PHE A 26 12.10 5.13 -9.13
CA PHE A 26 12.23 4.44 -7.83
C PHE A 26 11.78 5.25 -6.60
N ALA A 27 11.00 6.32 -6.78
CA ALA A 27 10.44 7.08 -5.66
C ALA A 27 9.45 6.24 -4.84
N TYR A 28 8.64 5.39 -5.48
CA TYR A 28 7.72 4.47 -4.82
C TYR A 28 7.57 3.16 -5.60
N SER A 29 6.91 2.17 -5.00
CA SER A 29 6.45 0.99 -5.74
C SER A 29 4.94 0.90 -5.74
N HIS A 30 4.41 0.45 -6.88
CA HIS A 30 3.01 0.17 -7.06
C HIS A 30 2.79 -1.33 -6.98
N HIS A 31 1.88 -1.76 -6.12
CA HIS A 31 1.67 -3.15 -5.73
C HIS A 31 0.35 -3.70 -6.27
N GLY A 32 0.29 -5.01 -6.49
CA GLY A 32 -0.91 -5.69 -6.95
C GLY A 32 -0.82 -7.20 -6.82
N ILE A 33 -1.97 -7.87 -6.98
CA ILE A 33 -2.10 -9.32 -6.97
C ILE A 33 -2.29 -9.79 -8.41
N PHE A 34 -1.38 -10.63 -8.91
CA PHE A 34 -1.55 -11.28 -10.19
C PHE A 34 -2.59 -12.40 -10.07
N VAL A 35 -3.64 -12.35 -10.89
CA VAL A 35 -4.76 -13.30 -10.82
C VAL A 35 -4.78 -14.30 -12.00
N GLY A 36 -3.72 -14.32 -12.80
CA GLY A 36 -3.61 -15.18 -13.99
C GLY A 36 -4.07 -14.49 -15.28
N GLY A 37 -3.79 -15.11 -16.43
CA GLY A 37 -4.25 -14.63 -17.74
C GLY A 37 -3.83 -13.19 -18.07
N SER A 38 -2.61 -12.81 -17.67
CA SER A 38 -2.05 -11.45 -17.80
C SER A 38 -2.85 -10.37 -17.06
N LYS A 39 -3.56 -10.71 -15.97
CA LYS A 39 -4.37 -9.77 -15.20
C LYS A 39 -3.85 -9.54 -13.79
N VAL A 40 -4.01 -8.31 -13.32
CA VAL A 40 -3.57 -7.84 -12.02
C VAL A 40 -4.72 -7.08 -11.36
N VAL A 41 -5.05 -7.43 -10.13
CA VAL A 41 -5.94 -6.63 -9.29
C VAL A 41 -5.09 -5.77 -8.38
N HIS A 42 -5.35 -4.46 -8.36
CA HIS A 42 -4.56 -3.54 -7.55
C HIS A 42 -5.39 -2.36 -7.08
N PHE A 43 -4.99 -1.80 -5.94
CA PHE A 43 -5.63 -0.62 -5.35
C PHE A 43 -4.94 0.65 -5.82
N ARG A 44 -5.69 1.69 -6.18
CA ARG A 44 -5.16 2.98 -6.62
C ARG A 44 -6.04 4.14 -6.14
N PRO A 45 -5.50 5.37 -6.04
CA PRO A 45 -6.30 6.54 -5.73
C PRO A 45 -7.49 6.70 -6.69
N GLU A 46 -8.63 7.13 -6.16
CA GLU A 46 -9.76 7.48 -6.98
C GLU A 46 -9.45 8.74 -7.79
N HIS A 47 -9.85 8.73 -9.05
CA HIS A 47 -9.68 9.89 -9.92
C HIS A 47 -10.92 10.76 -9.79
N ASN A 48 -10.93 11.65 -8.80
CA ASN A 48 -11.97 12.68 -8.68
C ASN A 48 -11.88 13.60 -9.91
N LEU A 49 -12.80 13.43 -10.86
CA LEU A 49 -12.87 14.27 -12.06
C LEU A 49 -13.27 15.73 -11.75
N ASN A 50 -13.59 16.07 -10.50
CA ASN A 50 -14.17 17.36 -10.11
C ASN A 50 -13.44 18.15 -9.01
N SER A 51 -12.26 17.75 -8.54
CA SER A 51 -11.55 18.56 -7.52
C SER A 51 -10.43 19.40 -8.13
N SER A 52 -10.76 20.63 -8.50
CA SER A 52 -9.80 21.71 -8.67
C SER A 52 -9.44 22.26 -7.29
N SER A 53 -8.39 21.74 -6.66
CA SER A 53 -7.74 22.39 -5.51
C SER A 53 -6.22 22.52 -5.75
N PRO A 54 -5.59 23.66 -5.45
CA PRO A 54 -4.26 23.98 -5.91
C PRO A 54 -3.23 23.73 -4.81
N MET A 55 -2.52 22.60 -4.86
CA MET A 55 -1.11 22.44 -4.41
C MET A 55 -0.68 20.99 -4.64
N GLU A 56 -0.34 20.64 -5.88
CA GLU A 56 0.43 19.43 -6.17
C GLU A 56 1.61 19.83 -7.07
N PRO A 57 2.85 19.37 -6.78
CA PRO A 57 4.01 19.72 -7.57
C PRO A 57 3.84 19.12 -8.98
N LEU A 58 3.78 20.02 -9.97
CA LEU A 58 3.69 19.71 -11.39
C LEU A 58 4.68 18.61 -11.78
N SER A 59 4.18 17.41 -12.09
CA SER A 59 4.68 16.50 -13.15
C SER A 59 3.87 15.21 -13.21
N SER A 60 2.67 15.28 -13.79
CA SER A 60 2.20 14.22 -14.68
C SER A 60 1.05 14.78 -15.51
N ALA A 61 1.35 15.02 -16.78
CA ALA A 61 0.45 15.55 -17.77
C ALA A 61 -0.87 14.78 -17.83
N SER A 62 -1.95 15.57 -17.94
CA SER A 62 -3.16 15.31 -18.73
C SER A 62 -3.35 13.87 -19.23
N SER A 63 -4.21 13.09 -18.58
CA SER A 63 -4.63 11.77 -19.09
C SER A 63 -6.15 11.70 -19.19
N SER A 64 -6.73 12.49 -20.09
CA SER A 64 -8.18 12.47 -20.37
C SER A 64 -8.54 11.84 -21.73
N SER A 65 -7.64 11.15 -22.45
CA SER A 65 -8.01 10.51 -23.73
C SER A 65 -7.10 9.40 -24.28
N GLU A 66 -6.28 8.70 -23.45
CA GLU A 66 -5.37 7.63 -23.94
C GLU A 66 -5.55 6.26 -23.21
N ASP A 67 -6.48 6.14 -22.26
CA ASP A 67 -6.50 5.06 -21.26
C ASP A 67 -7.25 3.77 -21.65
N THR A 68 -7.62 3.59 -22.92
CA THR A 68 -8.21 2.30 -23.35
C THR A 68 -7.11 1.31 -23.69
N CYS A 69 -7.00 0.23 -22.91
CA CYS A 69 -6.05 -0.83 -23.20
C CYS A 69 -6.37 -1.44 -24.58
N PRO A 70 -5.44 -1.43 -25.54
CA PRO A 70 -5.71 -1.92 -26.89
C PRO A 70 -5.87 -3.45 -26.95
N THR A 71 -5.36 -4.16 -25.94
CA THR A 71 -5.24 -5.63 -25.94
C THR A 71 -6.30 -6.30 -25.07
N PHE A 72 -6.77 -5.64 -24.01
CA PHE A 72 -7.67 -6.23 -23.01
C PHE A 72 -8.87 -5.31 -22.77
N PRO A 73 -10.07 -5.66 -23.30
CA PRO A 73 -11.26 -4.83 -23.17
C PRO A 73 -11.72 -4.59 -21.72
N ASP A 74 -11.38 -5.52 -20.82
CA ASP A 74 -11.69 -5.47 -19.39
C ASP A 74 -10.61 -4.77 -18.55
N CYS A 75 -9.50 -4.33 -19.16
CA CYS A 75 -8.46 -3.62 -18.44
C CYS A 75 -8.91 -2.20 -18.07
N GLY A 76 -8.77 -1.88 -16.78
CA GLY A 76 -9.30 -0.66 -16.18
C GLY A 76 -10.67 -0.86 -15.52
N PHE A 77 -11.22 -2.08 -15.55
CA PHE A 77 -12.47 -2.40 -14.88
C PHE A 77 -12.36 -2.15 -13.37
N ARG A 78 -13.40 -1.50 -12.82
CA ARG A 78 -13.57 -1.21 -11.39
C ARG A 78 -15.03 -0.97 -11.10
N GLN A 79 -15.44 -1.23 -9.86
CA GLN A 79 -16.72 -0.75 -9.36
C GLN A 79 -16.60 0.74 -8.97
N PRO A 80 -17.72 1.49 -8.99
CA PRO A 80 -17.77 2.83 -8.40
C PRO A 80 -17.31 2.79 -6.94
N ASN A 81 -16.58 3.81 -6.50
CA ASN A 81 -16.15 4.02 -5.11
C ASN A 81 -15.31 2.87 -4.48
N SER A 82 -14.81 1.94 -5.30
CA SER A 82 -14.08 0.77 -4.83
C SER A 82 -12.59 1.06 -4.60
N GLY A 83 -12.02 1.99 -5.37
CA GLY A 83 -10.57 2.20 -5.52
C GLY A 83 -9.76 0.99 -6.04
N VAL A 84 -10.34 -0.22 -6.11
CA VAL A 84 -9.69 -1.44 -6.60
C VAL A 84 -9.97 -1.60 -8.09
N VAL A 85 -8.92 -1.92 -8.86
CA VAL A 85 -8.95 -1.97 -10.32
C VAL A 85 -8.37 -3.28 -10.82
N LEU A 86 -9.03 -3.86 -11.82
CA LEU A 86 -8.51 -4.93 -12.65
C LEU A 86 -7.82 -4.33 -13.86
N SER A 87 -6.53 -4.62 -14.04
CA SER A 87 -5.77 -4.21 -15.23
C SER A 87 -5.02 -5.39 -15.84
N CYS A 88 -4.57 -5.22 -17.08
CA CYS A 88 -3.61 -6.14 -17.65
C CYS A 88 -2.21 -5.88 -17.06
N LEU A 89 -1.34 -6.90 -17.14
CA LEU A 89 0.02 -6.83 -16.62
C LEU A 89 0.82 -5.67 -17.26
N ASP A 90 0.63 -5.41 -18.55
CA ASP A 90 1.36 -4.35 -19.25
C ASP A 90 0.93 -2.96 -18.77
N CYS A 91 -0.38 -2.71 -18.62
CA CYS A 91 -0.87 -1.44 -18.06
C CYS A 91 -0.49 -1.26 -16.59
N PHE A 92 -0.45 -2.35 -15.81
CA PHE A 92 0.07 -2.33 -14.45
C PHE A 92 1.54 -1.93 -14.42
N LEU A 93 2.39 -2.56 -15.23
CA LEU A 93 3.83 -2.29 -15.27
C LEU A 93 4.17 -0.93 -15.90
N LYS A 94 3.38 -0.49 -16.87
CA LYS A 94 3.74 0.57 -17.83
C LYS A 94 5.08 0.22 -18.51
N ASP A 95 6.10 1.03 -18.26
CA ASP A 95 7.48 0.86 -18.69
C ASP A 95 8.39 0.25 -17.60
N GLY A 96 7.82 -0.04 -16.43
CA GLY A 96 8.55 -0.56 -15.28
C GLY A 96 8.90 -2.04 -15.36
N SER A 97 9.85 -2.45 -14.51
CA SER A 97 10.23 -3.87 -14.37
C SER A 97 9.30 -4.60 -13.40
N LEU A 98 9.12 -5.91 -13.64
CA LEU A 98 8.36 -6.80 -12.78
C LEU A 98 9.19 -7.29 -11.59
N TYR A 99 8.63 -7.17 -10.40
CA TYR A 99 9.19 -7.71 -9.16
C TYR A 99 8.13 -8.51 -8.41
N CYS A 100 8.55 -9.51 -7.64
CA CYS A 100 7.67 -10.28 -6.75
C CYS A 100 8.03 -10.01 -5.29
N PHE A 101 7.01 -9.77 -4.48
CA PHE A 101 7.13 -9.58 -3.05
C PHE A 101 7.38 -10.92 -2.34
N GLU A 102 8.30 -10.94 -1.37
CA GLU A 102 8.69 -12.18 -0.66
C GLU A 102 7.96 -12.31 0.69
N TYR A 103 7.40 -13.50 0.95
CA TYR A 103 6.71 -13.83 2.21
C TYR A 103 7.51 -14.87 2.99
N GLY A 104 7.33 -14.89 4.31
CA GLY A 104 7.95 -15.88 5.19
C GLY A 104 9.48 -15.80 5.23
N VAL A 105 10.06 -14.63 4.93
CA VAL A 105 11.52 -14.48 4.97
C VAL A 105 12.01 -14.54 6.43
N SER A 106 13.23 -15.05 6.63
CA SER A 106 13.81 -15.04 7.98
C SER A 106 14.07 -13.60 8.45
N PRO A 107 14.09 -13.34 9.78
CA PRO A 107 14.46 -12.04 10.31
C PRO A 107 15.82 -11.52 9.80
N SER A 108 16.79 -12.42 9.60
CA SER A 108 18.09 -12.07 9.02
C SER A 108 17.97 -11.57 7.58
N VAL A 109 17.18 -12.23 6.73
CA VAL A 109 16.95 -11.78 5.35
C VAL A 109 16.21 -10.44 5.36
N PHE A 110 15.19 -10.29 6.20
CA PHE A 110 14.44 -9.03 6.33
C PHE A 110 15.35 -7.86 6.72
N LEU A 111 16.19 -8.03 7.75
CA LEU A 111 17.11 -6.99 8.23
C LEU A 111 18.18 -6.60 7.20
N THR A 112 18.51 -7.49 6.26
CA THR A 112 19.45 -7.18 5.16
C THR A 112 18.81 -6.41 4.00
N LYS A 113 17.48 -6.40 3.88
CA LYS A 113 16.76 -5.69 2.81
C LYS A 113 16.55 -4.23 3.21
N VAL A 114 17.44 -3.38 2.70
CA VAL A 114 17.46 -1.93 2.99
C VAL A 114 16.19 -1.22 2.52
N ARG A 115 15.49 -1.74 1.50
CA ARG A 115 14.30 -1.10 0.94
C ARG A 115 13.01 -1.76 1.43
N GLY A 116 12.11 -0.95 2.01
CA GLY A 116 10.75 -1.36 2.38
C GLY A 116 9.85 -1.68 1.20
N GLY A 117 8.74 -2.38 1.46
CA GLY A 117 7.80 -2.81 0.42
C GLY A 117 8.34 -3.91 -0.50
N THR A 118 9.23 -4.78 -0.02
CA THR A 118 9.82 -5.84 -0.86
C THR A 118 9.67 -7.24 -0.27
N CYS A 119 9.55 -7.35 1.05
CA CYS A 119 9.39 -8.61 1.75
C CYS A 119 8.72 -8.43 3.13
N THR A 120 8.25 -9.53 3.70
CA THR A 120 7.72 -9.63 5.07
C THR A 120 8.06 -10.97 5.71
N THR A 121 8.17 -11.00 7.04
CA THR A 121 8.32 -12.26 7.79
C THR A 121 6.99 -13.02 7.92
N ALA A 122 5.85 -12.37 7.66
CA ALA A 122 4.55 -13.02 7.66
C ALA A 122 4.45 -14.08 6.55
N GLN A 123 3.73 -15.17 6.85
CA GLN A 123 3.43 -16.21 5.86
C GLN A 123 2.27 -15.78 4.95
N SER A 124 2.32 -16.21 3.69
CA SER A 124 1.19 -16.08 2.77
C SER A 124 0.16 -17.18 3.04
N ASP A 125 -1.11 -16.83 2.90
CA ASP A 125 -2.20 -17.81 2.76
C ASP A 125 -2.13 -18.52 1.40
N GLN A 126 -2.97 -19.56 1.27
CA GLN A 126 -3.12 -20.35 0.04
C GLN A 126 -3.60 -19.49 -1.13
N THR A 127 -3.16 -19.83 -2.34
CA THR A 127 -3.48 -19.11 -3.58
C THR A 127 -4.96 -18.84 -3.76
N ASP A 128 -5.83 -19.80 -3.47
CA ASP A 128 -7.28 -19.64 -3.64
C ASP A 128 -7.84 -18.55 -2.72
N SER A 129 -7.41 -18.52 -1.45
CA SER A 129 -7.78 -17.45 -0.51
C SER A 129 -7.27 -16.09 -0.97
N VAL A 130 -6.06 -16.05 -1.54
CA VAL A 130 -5.48 -14.80 -2.06
C VAL A 130 -6.29 -14.24 -3.21
N ILE A 131 -6.58 -15.08 -4.20
CA ILE A 131 -7.37 -14.70 -5.39
C ILE A 131 -8.78 -14.33 -4.97
N HIS A 132 -9.39 -15.10 -4.06
CA HIS A 132 -10.71 -14.82 -3.51
C HIS A 132 -10.78 -13.41 -2.93
N ARG A 133 -9.85 -13.05 -2.04
CA ARG A 133 -9.80 -11.70 -1.45
C ARG A 133 -9.63 -10.60 -2.49
N ALA A 134 -8.69 -10.78 -3.42
CA ALA A 134 -8.44 -9.77 -4.45
C ALA A 134 -9.69 -9.52 -5.32
N MET A 135 -10.34 -10.59 -5.77
CA MET A 135 -11.54 -10.50 -6.60
C MET A 135 -12.77 -10.01 -5.82
N TYR A 136 -12.90 -10.38 -4.55
CA TYR A 136 -13.98 -9.91 -3.68
C TYR A 136 -13.86 -8.39 -3.45
N LEU A 137 -12.65 -7.89 -3.17
CA LEU A 137 -12.41 -6.46 -2.98
C LEU A 137 -12.50 -5.65 -4.29
N LEU A 138 -12.26 -6.27 -5.45
CA LEU A 138 -12.57 -5.64 -6.74
C LEU A 138 -14.08 -5.34 -6.89
N GLN A 139 -14.93 -6.15 -6.27
CA GLN A 139 -16.39 -5.99 -6.33
C GLN A 139 -16.94 -5.09 -5.20
N ASN A 140 -16.33 -5.12 -4.02
CA ASN A 140 -16.88 -4.46 -2.83
C ASN A 140 -16.05 -3.27 -2.35
N GLY A 141 -14.88 -3.03 -2.95
CA GLY A 141 -13.96 -1.97 -2.51
C GLY A 141 -13.06 -2.37 -1.35
N PHE A 142 -12.07 -1.52 -1.08
CA PHE A 142 -11.12 -1.68 0.02
C PHE A 142 -11.01 -0.39 0.86
N GLY A 143 -12.08 0.41 0.87
CA GLY A 143 -12.15 1.71 1.53
C GLY A 143 -11.36 2.79 0.78
N ASN A 144 -11.17 3.94 1.44
CA ASN A 144 -10.51 5.10 0.84
C ASN A 144 -8.99 4.93 0.78
N TYR A 145 -8.39 5.32 -0.34
CA TYR A 145 -6.95 5.24 -0.56
C TYR A 145 -6.21 6.33 0.24
N ASP A 146 -5.24 5.94 1.06
CA ASP A 146 -4.32 6.82 1.78
C ASP A 146 -2.89 6.34 1.52
N ILE A 147 -2.05 7.19 0.90
CA ILE A 147 -0.67 6.88 0.51
C ILE A 147 0.19 6.40 1.71
N PHE A 148 -0.05 6.90 2.92
CA PHE A 148 0.74 6.59 4.12
C PHE A 148 0.12 5.48 4.98
N LYS A 149 -1.18 5.24 4.78
CA LYS A 149 -1.93 4.17 5.44
C LYS A 149 -2.43 3.21 4.36
N ASN A 150 -3.73 3.23 4.09
CA ASN A 150 -4.43 2.31 3.20
C ASN A 150 -4.03 2.50 1.73
N ASN A 151 -2.90 1.92 1.33
CA ASN A 151 -2.37 2.05 -0.03
C ASN A 151 -2.30 0.70 -0.75
N CYS A 152 -1.69 0.68 -1.94
CA CYS A 152 -1.56 -0.54 -2.74
C CYS A 152 -0.76 -1.67 -2.05
N GLU A 153 0.20 -1.34 -1.18
CA GLU A 153 0.99 -2.31 -0.40
C GLU A 153 0.10 -2.97 0.66
N ASP A 154 -0.67 -2.17 1.41
CA ASP A 154 -1.61 -2.65 2.43
C ASP A 154 -2.68 -3.57 1.82
N PHE A 155 -3.24 -3.17 0.67
CA PHE A 155 -4.16 -4.02 -0.10
C PHE A 155 -3.54 -5.37 -0.43
N ALA A 156 -2.35 -5.38 -1.02
CA ALA A 156 -1.71 -6.62 -1.43
C ALA A 156 -1.27 -7.48 -0.22
N LEU A 157 -0.82 -6.86 0.87
CA LEU A 157 -0.52 -7.55 2.13
C LEU A 157 -1.77 -8.20 2.73
N TYR A 158 -2.89 -7.48 2.78
CA TYR A 158 -4.18 -8.03 3.23
C TYR A 158 -4.62 -9.18 2.32
N CYS A 159 -4.59 -9.01 1.00
CA CYS A 159 -4.89 -10.07 0.06
C CYS A 159 -3.99 -11.29 0.20
N LYS A 160 -2.76 -11.16 0.72
CA LYS A 160 -1.85 -12.29 0.93
C LYS A 160 -1.93 -12.94 2.31
N THR A 161 -2.30 -12.19 3.34
CA THR A 161 -2.19 -12.64 4.74
C THR A 161 -3.51 -12.65 5.52
N GLY A 162 -4.45 -11.81 5.09
CA GLY A 162 -5.72 -11.55 5.77
C GLY A 162 -5.56 -10.71 7.02
N LEU A 163 -4.36 -10.17 7.24
CA LEU A 163 -4.04 -9.39 8.41
C LEU A 163 -4.34 -7.91 8.13
N LEU A 164 -5.02 -7.28 9.09
CA LEU A 164 -5.23 -5.85 9.16
C LEU A 164 -4.57 -5.31 10.41
N ILE A 165 -3.98 -4.12 10.28
CA ILE A 165 -3.37 -3.39 11.38
C ILE A 165 -4.47 -2.61 12.13
N MET A 166 -4.57 -2.84 13.44
CA MET A 166 -5.50 -2.13 14.31
C MET A 166 -4.92 -0.77 14.71
N ASP A 167 -5.57 0.33 14.31
CA ASP A 167 -5.15 1.69 14.70
C ASP A 167 -5.40 1.93 16.20
N LYS A 168 -4.38 1.69 17.03
CA LYS A 168 -4.32 2.24 18.39
C LYS A 168 -3.20 3.25 18.61
N LEU A 169 -2.22 3.38 17.70
CA LEU A 169 -0.97 4.12 17.99
C LEU A 169 -0.42 5.09 16.91
N GLY A 170 -1.09 5.31 15.79
CA GLY A 170 -0.72 6.39 14.85
C GLY A 170 0.66 6.28 14.16
N VAL A 171 1.30 5.10 14.18
CA VAL A 171 2.54 4.82 13.43
C VAL A 171 2.17 4.36 12.01
N GLY A 172 2.76 4.97 10.98
CA GLY A 172 2.45 4.71 9.57
C GLY A 172 2.52 3.22 9.19
N ARG A 173 1.56 2.77 8.36
CA ARG A 173 1.30 1.34 8.10
C ARG A 173 2.15 0.74 6.99
N SER A 174 2.47 1.52 5.97
CA SER A 174 3.21 1.05 4.81
C SER A 174 4.70 0.80 5.11
N GLY A 175 5.27 -0.25 4.54
CA GLY A 175 6.71 -0.51 4.56
C GLY A 175 7.51 0.60 3.88
N GLN A 176 6.90 1.32 2.93
CA GLN A 176 7.48 2.51 2.30
C GLN A 176 7.42 3.74 3.22
N ALA A 177 6.30 3.95 3.91
CA ALA A 177 6.14 5.07 4.86
C ALA A 177 6.99 4.89 6.14
N SER A 178 7.11 3.66 6.63
CA SER A 178 8.03 3.29 7.72
C SER A 178 9.51 3.54 7.38
N SER A 179 9.82 3.85 6.11
CA SER A 179 11.18 4.15 5.67
C SER A 179 11.59 5.62 5.85
N ILE A 180 10.73 6.50 6.37
CA ILE A 180 11.06 7.91 6.60
C ILE A 180 12.00 8.03 7.80
N VAL A 181 13.29 8.20 7.50
CA VAL A 181 14.44 8.35 8.44
C VAL A 181 14.34 9.58 9.36
N GLY A 182 13.35 10.46 9.16
CA GLY A 182 13.25 11.77 9.81
C GLY A 182 13.10 11.74 11.33
N ALA A 183 12.19 10.93 11.88
CA ALA A 183 11.94 10.89 13.32
C ALA A 183 13.08 10.22 14.12
N PRO A 184 13.65 9.07 13.69
CA PRO A 184 14.78 8.45 14.40
C PRO A 184 16.07 9.28 14.37
N LEU A 185 16.35 9.98 13.26
CA LEU A 185 17.54 10.82 13.14
C LEU A 185 17.45 12.07 14.02
N ALA A 186 16.27 12.70 14.10
CA ALA A 186 16.05 13.84 14.98
C ALA A 186 16.22 13.47 16.47
N ALA A 187 15.71 12.30 16.88
CA ALA A 187 15.87 11.78 18.24
C ALA A 187 17.34 11.43 18.59
N LEU A 188 18.10 10.91 17.62
CA LEU A 188 19.55 10.67 17.79
C LEU A 188 20.33 11.98 17.96
N LEU A 189 19.97 13.02 17.20
CA LEU A 189 20.64 14.32 17.26
C LEU A 189 20.29 15.13 18.52
N SER A 190 19.12 14.88 19.12
CA SER A 190 18.66 15.52 20.36
C SER A 190 19.01 14.76 21.64
N SER A 191 19.49 13.51 21.52
CA SER A 191 19.87 12.65 22.64
C SER A 191 21.33 12.86 23.09
N PRO A 192 21.66 12.69 24.39
CA PRO A 192 23.04 12.68 24.88
C PRO A 192 23.92 11.58 24.26
N PHE A 193 23.33 10.60 23.55
CA PHE A 193 24.06 9.60 22.75
C PHE A 193 25.01 10.21 21.70
N LYS A 194 24.77 11.45 21.26
CA LYS A 194 25.68 12.18 20.37
C LYS A 194 27.10 12.30 20.94
N LEU A 195 27.26 12.30 22.26
CA LEU A 195 28.57 12.35 22.94
C LEU A 195 29.34 11.02 22.87
N LEU A 196 28.65 9.91 22.61
CA LEU A 196 29.24 8.55 22.56
C LEU A 196 29.55 8.09 21.13
N ILE A 197 29.14 8.86 20.12
CA ILE A 197 29.31 8.52 18.69
C ILE A 197 30.06 9.68 17.99
N PRO A 198 31.39 9.78 18.19
CA PRO A 198 32.12 11.01 17.86
C PRO A 198 32.44 11.17 16.37
N ASN A 199 32.24 10.14 15.54
CA ASN A 199 32.60 10.20 14.12
C ASN A 199 31.40 9.92 13.17
N PRO A 200 31.43 10.47 11.93
CA PRO A 200 30.33 10.32 10.97
C PRO A 200 29.97 8.86 10.62
N ILE A 201 30.95 7.96 10.64
CA ILE A 201 30.75 6.53 10.34
C ILE A 201 29.92 5.85 11.44
N GLY A 202 30.20 6.19 12.71
CA GLY A 202 29.43 5.70 13.85
C GLY A 202 27.98 6.18 13.81
N VAL A 203 27.75 7.44 13.43
CA VAL A 203 26.39 8.00 13.30
C VAL A 203 25.62 7.29 12.18
N ALA A 204 26.25 7.09 11.03
CA ALA A 204 25.66 6.36 9.91
C ALA A 204 25.32 4.91 10.30
N THR A 205 26.21 4.23 11.02
CA THR A 205 26.01 2.83 11.46
C THR A 205 24.85 2.70 12.43
N VAL A 206 24.76 3.56 13.44
CA VAL A 206 23.66 3.54 14.41
C VAL A 206 22.33 3.89 13.75
N THR A 207 22.33 4.87 12.85
CA THR A 207 21.12 5.27 12.10
C THR A 207 20.62 4.11 11.22
N ALA A 208 21.52 3.44 10.49
CA ALA A 208 21.16 2.28 9.68
C ALA A 208 20.65 1.10 10.54
N GLY A 209 21.29 0.83 11.69
CA GLY A 209 20.85 -0.21 12.61
C GLY A 209 19.46 0.08 13.19
N MET A 210 19.21 1.31 13.63
CA MET A 210 17.90 1.74 14.12
C MET A 210 16.83 1.68 13.03
N TYR A 211 17.16 2.08 11.80
CA TYR A 211 16.26 1.96 10.66
C TYR A 211 15.84 0.51 10.42
N CYS A 212 16.81 -0.42 10.31
CA CYS A 212 16.52 -1.83 10.08
C CYS A 212 15.70 -2.43 11.23
N MET A 213 16.00 -2.08 12.48
CA MET A 213 15.27 -2.57 13.65
C MET A 213 13.85 -2.00 13.72
N SER A 214 13.68 -0.71 13.46
CA SER A 214 12.37 -0.06 13.40
C SER A 214 11.49 -0.70 12.32
N ARG A 215 12.05 -0.92 11.13
CA ARG A 215 11.37 -1.61 10.02
C ARG A 215 10.97 -3.04 10.38
N TYR A 216 11.82 -3.75 11.11
CA TYR A 216 11.53 -5.11 11.56
C TYR A 216 10.41 -5.12 12.61
N ALA A 217 10.43 -4.19 13.57
CA ALA A 217 9.40 -4.08 14.59
C ALA A 217 8.02 -3.72 14.02
N THR A 218 7.96 -3.00 12.89
CA THR A 218 6.70 -2.66 12.21
C THR A 218 6.26 -3.68 11.15
N ASP A 219 7.06 -4.73 10.90
CA ASP A 219 6.69 -5.79 9.97
C ASP A 219 5.40 -6.49 10.40
N ILE A 220 4.52 -6.78 9.45
CA ILE A 220 3.20 -7.37 9.73
C ILE A 220 3.28 -8.77 10.35
N GLY A 221 4.41 -9.47 10.16
CA GLY A 221 4.70 -10.77 10.79
C GLY A 221 5.27 -10.68 12.21
N VAL A 222 5.65 -9.49 12.67
CA VAL A 222 6.30 -9.26 13.98
C VAL A 222 5.40 -8.49 14.94
N ARG A 223 4.68 -7.49 14.43
CA ARG A 223 3.83 -6.61 15.24
C ARG A 223 2.68 -7.39 15.91
N THR A 224 2.23 -6.90 17.06
CA THR A 224 1.19 -7.56 17.88
C THR A 224 -0.20 -6.96 17.72
N ASP A 225 -0.32 -5.83 17.04
CA ASP A 225 -1.55 -5.07 16.80
C ASP A 225 -2.16 -5.40 15.43
N VAL A 226 -2.03 -6.65 14.98
CA VAL A 226 -2.69 -7.16 13.77
C VAL A 226 -3.78 -8.16 14.13
N VAL A 227 -4.84 -8.14 13.35
CA VAL A 227 -5.96 -9.09 13.44
C VAL A 227 -6.19 -9.73 12.08
N LYS A 228 -6.47 -11.03 12.08
CA LYS A 228 -6.88 -11.74 10.86
C LYS A 228 -8.38 -11.58 10.68
N VAL A 229 -8.80 -11.03 9.54
CA VAL A 229 -10.21 -10.73 9.24
C VAL A 229 -10.58 -11.35 7.91
N SER A 230 -11.78 -11.95 7.83
CA SER A 230 -12.32 -12.44 6.57
C SER A 230 -12.59 -11.26 5.62
N VAL A 231 -12.73 -11.51 4.32
CA VAL A 231 -12.93 -10.41 3.35
C VAL A 231 -14.36 -9.93 3.34
N GLU A 232 -15.27 -10.84 3.67
CA GLU A 232 -16.70 -10.59 3.85
C GLU A 232 -16.92 -9.66 5.04
N ASP A 233 -16.30 -9.95 6.19
CA ASP A 233 -16.41 -9.09 7.38
C ASP A 233 -15.73 -7.74 7.13
N LEU A 234 -14.60 -7.72 6.42
CA LEU A 234 -13.94 -6.46 6.08
C LEU A 234 -14.84 -5.57 5.22
N ALA A 235 -15.39 -6.10 4.14
CA ALA A 235 -16.26 -5.35 3.25
C ALA A 235 -17.52 -4.84 3.97
N ALA A 236 -18.18 -5.70 4.76
CA ALA A 236 -19.36 -5.30 5.52
C ALA A 236 -19.07 -4.15 6.51
N ASN A 237 -17.90 -4.16 7.16
CA ASN A 237 -17.51 -3.08 8.06
C ASN A 237 -17.09 -1.79 7.34
N LEU A 238 -16.62 -1.89 6.09
CA LEU A 238 -16.33 -0.71 5.26
C LEU A 238 -17.64 -0.07 4.77
N ASP A 239 -18.60 -0.88 4.33
CA ASP A 239 -19.91 -0.41 3.90
C ASP A 239 -20.64 0.32 5.04
N LEU A 240 -20.61 -0.22 6.26
CA LEU A 240 -21.19 0.43 7.45
C LEU A 240 -20.57 1.80 7.73
N LYS A 241 -19.24 1.91 7.67
CA LYS A 241 -18.56 3.19 7.89
C LYS A 241 -18.88 4.21 6.81
N THR A 242 -19.06 3.77 5.57
CA THR A 242 -19.47 4.68 4.49
C THR A 242 -20.89 5.20 4.71
N ILE A 243 -21.80 4.37 5.24
CA ILE A 243 -23.16 4.80 5.60
C ILE A 243 -23.11 5.80 6.77
N GLU A 244 -22.39 5.48 7.85
CA GLU A 244 -22.24 6.38 9.00
C GLU A 244 -21.65 7.74 8.59
N GLN A 245 -20.65 7.77 7.71
CA GLN A 245 -20.07 9.01 7.19
C GLN A 245 -21.04 9.82 6.33
N ALA A 246 -21.87 9.16 5.52
CA ALA A 246 -22.86 9.83 4.71
C ALA A 246 -23.99 10.43 5.57
N GLU A 247 -24.40 9.73 6.63
CA GLU A 247 -25.38 10.24 7.60
C GLU A 247 -24.82 11.45 8.37
N GLU A 248 -23.55 11.42 8.79
CA GLU A 248 -22.88 12.57 9.43
C GLU A 248 -22.77 13.78 8.48
N GLU A 249 -22.41 13.56 7.20
CA GLU A 249 -22.34 14.63 6.19
C GLU A 249 -23.72 15.22 5.87
N GLU A 250 -24.79 14.42 5.81
CA GLU A 250 -26.16 14.90 5.63
C GLU A 250 -26.65 15.72 6.85
N GLU A 251 -26.32 15.29 8.08
CA GLU A 251 -26.63 16.06 9.30
C GLU A 251 -25.89 17.40 9.33
N GLU A 252 -24.61 17.44 8.93
CA GLU A 252 -23.85 18.69 8.83
C GLU A 252 -24.39 19.63 7.74
N GLU A 253 -24.81 19.12 6.57
CA GLU A 253 -25.43 19.93 5.51
C GLU A 253 -26.81 20.47 5.93
N GLU A 254 -27.61 19.70 6.66
CA GLU A 254 -28.89 20.17 7.20
C GLU A 254 -28.69 21.27 8.26
N GLU A 255 -27.72 21.10 9.18
CA GLU A 255 -27.39 22.14 10.18
C GLU A 255 -26.89 23.44 9.53
N ASP A 256 -26.04 23.36 8.49
CA ASP A 256 -25.56 24.56 7.78
C ASP A 256 -26.71 25.26 7.02
N SER A 257 -27.66 24.50 6.46
CA SER A 257 -28.82 25.05 5.74
C SER A 257 -29.81 25.80 6.65
N ASP A 258 -29.96 25.38 7.91
CA ASP A 258 -30.83 26.02 8.89
C ASP A 258 -30.20 27.30 9.48
N THR A 259 -28.87 27.45 9.44
CA THR A 259 -28.19 28.67 9.89
C THR A 259 -28.27 29.83 8.89
N ASP A 260 -28.50 29.55 7.60
CA ASP A 260 -28.66 30.57 6.56
C ASP A 260 -30.05 31.23 6.52
N PHE A 261 -31.02 30.69 7.27
CA PHE A 261 -32.36 31.30 7.42
C PHE A 261 -32.46 32.31 8.58
N VAL A 262 -31.40 32.48 9.37
CA VAL A 262 -31.32 33.46 10.48
C VAL A 262 -30.31 34.57 10.15
N ARG A 263 -30.54 35.30 9.06
CA ARG A 263 -29.88 36.59 8.81
C ARG A 263 -30.76 37.59 8.07
#